data_AF-A0A5K1GQJ5-F1
#
_entry.id   AF-A0A5K1GQJ5-F1
#
_cell.length_a   1.000
_cell.length_b   1.000
_cell.length_c   1.000
_cell.angle_alpha   90.00
_cell.angle_beta   90.00
_cell.angle_gamma   90.00
#
_symmetry.space_group_name_H-M   'P 1'
#
loop_
_entity.id
_entity.type
_entity.pdbx_description
1 polymer ?
#
loop_
_entity_poly.entity_id
_entity_poly.type
_entity_poly.pdbx_seq_one_letter_code
_entity_poly.pdbx_strand_id
1 'polypeptide(L)' 'GGDTWFANSIEESLGFILADSGFDVWVGNVRGTNWSHGHVSLSESNK' A
#
# COMPACT_ATOMS: atom_id res chain seq x y z
N GLY A 1 4.41 -2.74 3.30
CA GLY A 1 3.99 -1.38 2.90
C GLY A 1 2.49 -1.31 3.03
N GLY A 2 1.80 -0.55 2.18
CA GLY A 2 0.34 -0.58 2.13
C GLY A 2 -0.22 -1.91 1.60
N ASP A 3 0.57 -2.62 0.80
CA ASP A 3 0.30 -3.96 0.28
C ASP A 3 -0.05 -5.00 1.34
N THR A 4 0.42 -4.85 2.58
CA THR A 4 0.12 -5.79 3.67
C THR A 4 -1.37 -5.83 4.05
N TRP A 5 -2.14 -4.80 3.70
CA TRP A 5 -3.59 -4.74 3.92
C TRP A 5 -4.39 -5.68 3.02
N PHE A 6 -3.74 -6.21 1.98
CA PHE A 6 -4.33 -7.05 0.93
C PHE A 6 -3.53 -8.33 0.67
N ALA A 7 -2.63 -8.71 1.59
CA ALA A 7 -1.71 -9.82 1.40
C ALA A 7 -2.33 -11.21 1.69
N ASN A 8 -3.49 -11.26 2.34
CA ASN A 8 -4.20 -12.50 2.66
C ASN A 8 -5.32 -12.75 1.63
N SER A 9 -6.19 -13.75 1.88
CA SER A 9 -7.42 -13.90 1.11
C SER A 9 -8.33 -12.67 1.26
N ILE A 10 -9.37 -12.57 0.43
CA ILE A 10 -10.30 -11.44 0.45
C ILE A 10 -10.99 -11.34 1.84
N GLU A 11 -11.34 -12.48 2.42
CA GLU A 11 -12.06 -12.59 3.69
C GLU A 11 -11.20 -12.25 4.91
N GLU A 12 -9.87 -12.34 4.78
CA GLU A 12 -8.90 -12.13 5.87
C GLU A 12 -8.11 -10.83 5.74
N SER A 13 -8.24 -10.15 4.60
CA SER A 13 -7.54 -8.91 4.31
C SER A 13 -8.35 -7.73 4.83
N LEU A 14 -7.75 -7.00 5.77
CA LEU A 14 -8.40 -5.88 6.45
C LEU A 14 -8.93 -4.82 5.48
N GLY A 15 -8.22 -4.55 4.38
CA GLY A 15 -8.66 -3.59 3.38
C GLY A 15 -9.99 -3.97 2.71
N PHE A 16 -10.18 -5.26 2.41
CA PHE A 16 -11.43 -5.74 1.81
C PHE A 16 -12.55 -5.81 2.84
N ILE A 17 -12.28 -6.28 4.07
CA ILE A 17 -13.27 -6.33 5.16
C ILE A 17 -13.87 -4.94 5.44
N LEU A 18 -13.05 -3.89 5.45
CA LEU A 18 -13.51 -2.52 5.66
C LEU A 18 -14.32 -1.99 4.48
N ALA A 19 -13.90 -2.26 3.24
CA ALA A 19 -14.64 -1.86 2.04
C ALA A 19 -16.02 -2.52 1.99
N ASP A 20 -16.11 -3.82 2.27
CA ASP A 20 -17.36 -4.58 2.31
C ASP A 20 -18.30 -4.10 3.44
N SER A 21 -17.73 -3.53 4.51
CA SER A 21 -18.47 -2.90 5.61
C SER A 21 -18.93 -1.46 5.29
N GLY A 22 -18.66 -0.95 4.08
CA GLY A 22 -19.13 0.37 3.61
C GLY A 22 -18.21 1.55 3.97
N PHE A 23 -16.97 1.29 4.38
CA PHE A 23 -15.99 2.36 4.60
C PHE A 23 -15.28 2.76 3.30
N ASP A 24 -14.93 4.04 3.18
CA ASP A 24 -13.99 4.52 2.16
C ASP A 24 -12.55 4.26 2.63
N VAL A 25 -11.83 3.38 1.94
CA VAL A 25 -10.55 2.83 2.40
C VAL A 25 -9.40 3.48 1.65
N TRP A 26 -8.54 4.19 2.40
CA TRP A 26 -7.30 4.78 1.89
C TRP A 26 -6.10 4.06 2.48
N VAL A 27 -5.17 3.62 1.61
CA VAL A 27 -3.98 2.87 2.03
C VAL A 27 -2.70 3.61 1.63
N GLY A 28 -1.94 4.04 2.63
CA GLY A 28 -0.69 4.74 2.43
C GLY A 28 0.49 3.81 2.16
N ASN A 29 1.42 4.24 1.30
CA ASN A 29 2.72 3.62 1.11
C ASN A 29 3.82 4.55 1.62
N VAL A 30 4.68 4.04 2.50
CA VAL A 30 5.80 4.81 3.06
C VAL A 30 6.92 4.90 2.02
N ARG A 31 7.67 6.02 2.03
CA ARG A 31 8.83 6.24 1.17
C ARG A 31 9.83 5.08 1.26
N GLY A 32 10.34 4.65 0.11
CA GLY A 32 11.34 3.58 0.01
C GLY A 32 10.75 2.17 -0.15
N THR A 33 9.43 2.02 -0.07
CA THR A 33 8.74 0.77 -0.45
C THR A 33 8.67 0.61 -1.97
N ASN A 34 8.40 -0.61 -2.43
CA ASN A 34 8.18 -0.95 -3.86
C ASN A 34 7.16 -0.05 -4.58
N TRP A 35 6.27 0.62 -3.85
CA TRP A 35 5.21 1.45 -4.42
C TRP A 35 5.42 2.96 -4.18
N SER A 36 6.49 3.35 -3.49
CA SER A 36 6.74 4.75 -3.13
C SER A 36 8.24 5.03 -3.01
N HIS A 37 9.00 4.67 -4.03
CA HIS A 37 10.46 4.81 -4.05
C HIS A 37 10.98 5.92 -4.98
N GLY A 38 10.09 6.59 -5.73
CA GLY A 38 10.45 7.72 -6.59
C GLY A 38 10.85 8.96 -5.79
N HIS A 39 11.74 9.78 -6.37
CA HIS A 39 12.17 11.06 -5.82
C HIS A 39 12.31 12.11 -6.93
N VAL A 40 12.01 13.37 -6.64
CA VAL A 40 11.99 14.46 -7.65
C VAL A 40 13.37 14.79 -8.23
N SER A 41 14.43 14.62 -7.45
CA SER A 41 15.81 14.98 -7.83
C SER A 41 16.80 13.82 -7.78
N LEU A 42 16.38 12.65 -7.28
CA LEU A 42 17.28 11.51 -7.08
C LEU A 42 16.79 10.33 -7.91
N SER A 43 17.70 9.70 -8.66
CA SER A 43 17.42 8.45 -9.37
C SER A 43 17.54 7.26 -8.43
N GLU A 44 16.66 6.28 -8.59
CA GLU A 44 16.75 5.01 -7.87
C GLU A 44 17.99 4.18 -8.21
N SER A 45 18.49 4.31 -9.44
CA SER A 45 19.71 3.65 -9.89
C SER A 45 20.96 4.15 -9.17
N ASN A 46 20.86 5.28 -8.47
CA ASN A 46 21.95 5.89 -7.71
C ASN A 46 21.85 5.55 -6.21
N LYS A 47 21.12 4.49 -5.85
CA LYS A 47 21.14 3.90 -4.51
C LYS A 47 22.49 3.24 -4.22
#